data_AF-A0A496Q358-F1
#
_entry.id   AF-A0A496Q358-F1
#
_cell.length_a   1.000
_cell.length_b   1.000
_cell.length_c   1.000
_cell.angle_alpha   90.00
_cell.angle_beta   90.00
_cell.angle_gamma   90.00
#
_symmetry.space_group_name_H-M   'P 1'
#
loop_
_entity.id
_entity.type
_entity.pdbx_description
1 polymer ?
#
loop_
_entity_poly.entity_id
_entity_poly.type
_entity_poly.pdbx_seq_one_letter_code
_entity_poly.pdbx_strand_id
1 'polypeptide(L)'
;MTQWTLNDPQWLFLLVGLPIVAWLRSRRTPILLMVPFASSWHRPGISGTRFGSAIAAYLGAILLIVALARPQQIDDKHESEQSGYDIVLAIDLSGSMKAEDYRRGSSYINRWQAVKPVIEAFIRDRSN
;
A
#
# COMPACT_ATOMS: atom_id res chain seq x y z
N MET A 1 6.23 -7.39 -2.73
CA MET A 1 6.45 -6.65 -4.00
C MET A 1 5.93 -5.25 -3.76
N THR A 2 6.59 -4.20 -4.24
CA THR A 2 6.10 -2.83 -4.02
C THR A 2 5.02 -2.52 -5.05
N GLN A 3 3.81 -2.19 -4.59
CA GLN A 3 2.71 -1.82 -5.47
C GLN A 3 2.50 -0.31 -5.46
N TRP A 4 2.40 0.28 -6.65
CA TRP A 4 2.11 1.71 -6.82
C TRP A 4 0.61 1.91 -7.00
N THR A 5 0.02 2.73 -6.14
CA THR A 5 -1.41 3.04 -6.19
C THR A 5 -1.63 4.55 -6.08
N LEU A 6 -2.63 5.06 -6.78
CA LEU A 6 -3.14 6.43 -6.61
C LEU A 6 -4.36 6.36 -5.71
N ASN A 7 -4.32 7.00 -4.54
CA ASN A 7 -5.45 6.97 -3.61
C ASN A 7 -6.63 7.83 -4.12
N ASP A 8 -6.33 8.95 -4.79
CA ASP A 8 -7.35 9.92 -5.21
C ASP A 8 -7.18 10.31 -6.71
N PRO A 9 -7.35 9.37 -7.65
CA PRO A 9 -7.05 9.59 -9.08
C PRO A 9 -7.92 10.66 -9.74
N GLN A 10 -9.08 10.99 -9.15
CA GLN A 10 -9.99 12.02 -9.63
C GLN A 10 -9.35 13.41 -9.79
N TRP A 11 -8.32 13.74 -9.00
CA TRP A 11 -7.61 15.01 -9.13
C TRP A 11 -6.88 15.16 -10.46
N LEU A 12 -6.52 14.06 -11.14
CA LEU A 12 -5.88 14.11 -12.45
C LEU A 12 -6.77 14.72 -13.53
N PHE A 13 -8.11 14.71 -13.37
CA PHE A 13 -9.01 15.40 -14.30
C PHE A 13 -8.74 16.91 -14.38
N LEU A 14 -8.16 17.52 -13.34
CA LEU A 14 -7.75 18.93 -13.37
C LEU A 14 -6.66 19.23 -14.41
N LEU A 15 -5.87 18.23 -14.83
CA LEU A 15 -4.89 18.40 -15.90
C LEU A 15 -5.55 18.83 -17.22
N VAL A 16 -6.78 18.37 -17.47
CA VAL A 16 -7.58 18.77 -18.64
C VAL A 16 -8.01 20.24 -18.54
N GLY A 17 -8.11 20.79 -17.34
CA GLY A 17 -8.40 22.22 -17.12
C GLY A 17 -7.27 23.16 -17.51
N LEU A 18 -6.01 22.72 -17.42
CA LEU A 18 -4.83 23.55 -17.75
C LEU A 18 -4.81 24.08 -19.20
N PRO A 19 -5.02 23.27 -20.25
CA PRO A 19 -5.08 23.79 -21.61
C PRO A 19 -6.26 24.77 -21.82
N ILE A 20 -7.38 24.58 -21.12
CA ILE A 20 -8.53 25.50 -21.17
C ILE A 20 -8.12 26.85 -20.56
N VAL A 21 -7.44 26.85 -19.42
CA VAL A 21 -6.91 28.08 -18.79
C VAL A 21 -5.90 28.77 -19.70
N ALA A 22 -5.02 28.01 -20.36
CA ALA A 22 -4.06 28.55 -21.33
C ALA A 22 -4.76 29.22 -22.52
N TRP A 23 -5.76 28.56 -23.08
CA TRP A 23 -6.56 29.07 -24.18
C TRP A 23 -7.37 30.31 -23.79
N LEU A 24 -8.04 30.31 -22.63
CA LEU A 24 -8.76 31.47 -22.09
C LEU A 24 -7.80 32.65 -21.84
N ARG A 25 -6.59 32.38 -21.34
CA ARG A 25 -5.57 33.42 -21.11
C ARG A 25 -5.06 34.01 -22.42
N SER A 26 -4.88 33.19 -23.46
CA SER A 26 -4.48 33.66 -24.79
C SER A 26 -5.52 34.56 -25.45
N ARG A 27 -6.79 34.49 -25.03
CA ARG A 27 -7.88 35.33 -25.53
C ARG A 27 -8.05 36.65 -24.77
N ARG A 28 -7.32 36.87 -23.67
CA ARG A 28 -7.40 38.12 -22.91
C ARG A 28 -6.66 39.22 -23.65
N THR A 29 -7.38 40.28 -24.03
CA THR A 29 -6.76 41.54 -24.45
C THR A 29 -6.05 42.16 -23.25
N PRO A 30 -4.78 42.57 -23.38
CA PRO A 30 -4.11 43.29 -22.30
C PRO A 30 -4.87 44.59 -22.03
N ILE A 31 -5.36 44.76 -20.80
CA ILE A 31 -5.93 46.04 -20.37
C ILE A 31 -4.76 47.00 -20.25
N LEU A 32 -4.60 47.88 -21.25
CA LEU A 32 -3.65 48.98 -21.17
C LEU A 32 -4.25 50.06 -20.26
N LEU A 33 -3.92 50.00 -18.98
CA LEU A 33 -4.09 51.14 -18.09
C LEU A 33 -3.00 52.15 -18.42
N MET A 34 -3.36 53.19 -19.17
CA MET A 34 -2.46 54.28 -19.49
C MET A 34 -2.36 55.21 -18.28
N VAL A 35 -1.33 55.00 -17.46
CA VAL A 35 -1.06 55.84 -16.29
C VAL A 35 -0.19 57.02 -16.73
N PRO A 36 -0.67 58.27 -16.63
CA PRO A 36 0.17 59.43 -16.90
C PRO A 36 1.38 59.40 -15.96
N PHE A 37 2.58 59.65 -16.47
CA PHE A 37 3.87 59.60 -15.74
C PHE A 37 4.42 58.22 -15.36
N ALA A 38 3.91 57.10 -15.91
CA ALA A 38 4.45 55.76 -15.62
C ALA A 38 5.96 55.58 -15.91
N SER A 39 6.54 56.43 -16.76
CA SER A 39 7.96 56.45 -17.09
C SER A 39 8.86 56.94 -15.96
N SER A 40 8.36 57.80 -15.05
CA SER A 40 9.17 58.31 -13.92
C SER A 40 9.29 57.32 -12.76
N TRP A 41 8.49 56.25 -12.77
CA TRP A 41 8.50 55.19 -11.76
C TRP A 41 9.12 53.87 -12.25
N HIS A 42 9.58 53.82 -13.51
CA HIS A 42 10.27 52.64 -14.05
C HIS A 42 11.67 52.52 -13.47
N ARG A 43 11.82 51.73 -12.41
CA ARG A 43 13.09 51.09 -12.08
C ARG A 43 13.28 49.93 -13.05
N PRO A 44 14.47 49.72 -13.66
CA PRO A 44 14.73 48.51 -14.43
C PRO A 44 14.73 47.32 -13.47
N GLY A 45 13.55 46.75 -13.24
CA GLY A 45 13.42 45.44 -12.63
C GLY A 45 13.96 44.41 -13.60
N ILE A 46 14.49 43.31 -13.06
CA ILE A 46 14.92 42.15 -13.84
C ILE A 46 13.76 41.79 -14.77
N SER A 47 13.90 42.08 -16.06
CA SER A 47 12.91 41.76 -17.08
C SER A 47 12.98 40.26 -17.31
N GLY A 48 12.37 39.51 -16.40
CA GLY A 48 12.24 38.07 -16.52
C GLY A 48 11.47 37.77 -17.80
N THR A 49 12.01 36.85 -18.61
CA THR A 49 11.33 36.41 -19.82
C THR A 49 9.94 35.91 -19.44
N ARG A 50 8.89 36.59 -19.94
CA ARG A 50 7.48 36.26 -19.65
C ARG A 50 7.13 34.80 -19.93
N PHE A 51 7.91 34.16 -20.80
CA PHE A 51 7.82 32.74 -21.11
C PHE A 51 8.26 31.84 -19.94
N GLY A 52 9.36 32.17 -19.25
CA GLY A 52 9.89 31.35 -18.16
C GLY A 52 8.94 31.28 -16.96
N SER A 53 8.33 32.41 -16.59
CA SER A 53 7.39 32.47 -15.48
C SER A 53 6.07 31.74 -15.77
N ALA A 54 5.59 31.79 -17.02
CA ALA A 54 4.41 31.03 -17.43
C ALA A 54 4.66 29.51 -17.39
N ILE A 55 5.78 29.05 -17.95
CA ILE A 55 6.17 27.63 -17.94
C ILE A 55 6.30 27.12 -16.49
N ALA A 56 6.98 27.89 -15.62
CA ALA A 56 7.13 27.54 -14.21
C ALA A 56 5.78 27.43 -13.48
N ALA A 57 4.83 28.33 -13.77
CA ALA A 57 3.49 28.28 -13.19
C ALA A 57 2.70 27.03 -13.63
N TYR A 58 2.76 26.66 -14.91
CA TYR A 58 2.11 25.43 -15.39
C TYR A 58 2.76 24.18 -14.81
N LEU A 59 4.10 24.12 -14.78
CA LEU A 59 4.81 22.99 -14.20
C LEU A 59 4.48 22.83 -12.71
N GLY A 60 4.46 23.94 -11.96
CA GLY A 60 4.04 23.95 -10.56
C GLY A 60 2.60 23.45 -10.38
N ALA A 61 1.67 23.88 -11.23
CA ALA A 61 0.29 23.39 -11.20
C ALA A 61 0.19 21.89 -11.48
N ILE A 62 0.93 21.38 -12.46
CA ILE A 62 0.98 19.94 -12.78
C ILE A 62 1.48 19.15 -11.57
N LEU A 63 2.59 19.57 -10.96
CA LEU A 63 3.15 18.92 -9.78
C LEU A 63 2.17 18.90 -8.60
N LEU A 64 1.45 20.01 -8.38
CA LEU A 64 0.41 20.09 -7.35
C LEU A 64 -0.75 19.13 -7.62
N ILE A 65 -1.20 19.03 -8.88
CA ILE A 65 -2.27 18.10 -9.25
C ILE A 65 -1.84 16.65 -9.04
N VAL A 66 -0.61 16.30 -9.43
CA VAL A 66 -0.06 14.96 -9.20
C VAL A 66 0.08 14.68 -7.70
N ALA A 67 0.51 15.65 -6.91
CA ALA A 67 0.58 15.50 -5.45
C ALA A 67 -0.81 15.28 -4.81
N LEU A 68 -1.85 15.97 -5.30
CA LEU A 68 -3.23 15.76 -4.86
C LEU A 68 -3.76 14.37 -5.22
N ALA A 69 -3.31 13.78 -6.33
CA ALA A 69 -3.67 12.41 -6.70
C ALA A 69 -3.08 11.35 -5.75
N ARG A 70 -2.21 11.75 -4.81
CA ARG A 70 -1.61 10.92 -3.76
C ARG A 70 -1.00 9.63 -4.31
N PRO A 71 0.12 9.72 -5.06
CA PRO A 71 0.90 8.54 -5.42
C PRO A 71 1.50 7.92 -4.17
N GLN A 72 1.16 6.66 -3.92
CA GLN A 72 1.62 5.89 -2.79
C GLN A 72 2.37 4.66 -3.28
N GLN A 73 3.50 4.41 -2.64
CA GLN A 73 4.19 3.13 -2.73
C GLN A 73 3.77 2.35 -1.49
N ILE A 74 2.96 1.32 -1.68
CA ILE A 74 2.52 0.44 -0.59
C ILE A 74 3.51 -0.73 -0.54
N ASP A 75 4.14 -0.87 0.62
CA ASP A 75 4.88 -2.08 0.94
C ASP A 75 3.89 -3.16 1.34
N ASP A 76 3.75 -4.17 0.48
CA ASP A 76 3.03 -5.39 0.83
C ASP A 76 3.85 -6.12 1.90
N LYS A 77 3.61 -5.76 3.15
CA LYS A 77 3.87 -6.65 4.27
C LYS A 77 2.86 -7.77 4.13
N HIS A 78 3.23 -8.79 3.36
CA HIS A 78 2.68 -10.11 3.57
C HIS A 78 3.11 -10.53 4.97
N GLU A 79 2.37 -10.09 5.98
CA GLU A 79 2.25 -10.81 7.23
C GLU A 79 1.59 -12.13 6.83
N SER A 80 2.44 -13.08 6.45
CA SER A 80 2.08 -14.47 6.63
C SER A 80 1.83 -14.60 8.12
N GLU A 81 0.58 -14.46 8.54
CA GLU A 81 0.12 -14.96 9.82
C GLU A 81 0.27 -16.49 9.78
N GLN A 82 1.52 -16.97 9.82
CA GLN A 82 1.80 -18.30 10.31
C GLN A 82 1.48 -18.22 11.79
N SER A 83 0.22 -18.50 12.12
CA SER A 83 -0.19 -18.78 13.48
C SER A 83 0.55 -20.05 13.91
N GLY A 84 1.74 -19.89 14.47
CA GLY A 84 2.43 -20.99 15.15
C GLY A 84 1.57 -21.40 16.34
N TYR A 85 0.96 -22.58 16.29
CA TYR A 85 0.20 -23.10 17.41
C TYR A 85 1.15 -23.77 18.41
N ASP A 86 1.16 -23.29 19.65
CA ASP A 86 1.79 -23.99 20.77
C ASP A 86 0.87 -25.12 21.24
N ILE A 87 1.28 -26.37 21.01
CA ILE A 87 0.49 -27.56 21.34
C ILE A 87 1.14 -28.29 22.52
N VAL A 88 0.39 -28.45 23.61
CA VAL A 88 0.78 -29.29 24.75
C VAL A 88 -0.07 -30.56 24.75
N LEU A 89 0.59 -31.72 24.69
CA LEU A 89 -0.06 -33.03 24.74
C LEU A 89 0.14 -33.65 26.13
N ALA A 90 -0.95 -33.78 26.89
CA ALA A 90 -0.96 -34.49 28.17
C ALA A 90 -1.44 -35.93 27.95
N ILE A 91 -0.64 -36.91 28.38
CA ILE A 91 -0.91 -38.33 28.18
C ILE A 91 -1.01 -39.00 29.54
N ASP A 92 -2.08 -39.74 29.78
CA ASP A 92 -2.24 -40.53 30.99
C ASP A 92 -1.29 -41.75 30.96
N LEU A 93 -0.66 -42.03 32.11
CA LEU A 93 0.20 -43.20 32.34
C LEU A 93 -0.31 -44.06 33.50
N SER A 94 -1.57 -43.86 33.91
CA SER A 94 -2.22 -44.62 34.96
C SER A 94 -2.35 -46.11 34.63
N GLY A 95 -2.65 -46.92 35.64
CA GLY A 95 -2.86 -48.36 35.49
C GLY A 95 -3.95 -48.73 34.46
N SER A 96 -4.90 -47.82 34.21
CA SER A 96 -5.94 -48.01 33.19
C SER A 96 -5.38 -48.15 31.78
N MET A 97 -4.18 -47.61 31.52
CA MET A 97 -3.52 -47.70 30.21
C MET A 97 -2.99 -49.09 29.88
N LYS A 98 -2.98 -50.02 30.86
CA LYS A 98 -2.67 -51.43 30.67
C LYS A 98 -3.85 -52.27 30.19
N ALA A 99 -5.07 -51.71 30.14
CA ALA A 99 -6.24 -52.43 29.66
C ALA A 99 -6.06 -52.85 28.19
N GLU A 100 -6.29 -54.13 27.89
CA GLU A 100 -6.15 -54.73 26.55
C GLU A 100 -7.48 -54.76 25.79
N ASP A 101 -8.13 -53.61 25.72
CA ASP A 101 -9.45 -53.44 25.11
C ASP A 101 -9.41 -53.08 23.62
N TYR A 102 -8.22 -52.89 23.05
CA TYR A 102 -8.01 -52.63 21.62
C TYR A 102 -7.54 -53.89 20.88
N ARG A 103 -7.86 -54.01 19.59
CA ARG A 103 -7.37 -55.09 18.72
C ARG A 103 -6.46 -54.54 17.63
N ARG A 104 -5.35 -55.25 17.37
CA ARG A 104 -4.47 -55.03 16.22
C ARG A 104 -4.25 -56.38 15.53
N GLY A 105 -4.97 -56.59 14.43
CA GLY A 105 -5.02 -57.89 13.76
C GLY A 105 -5.72 -58.95 14.63
N SER A 106 -5.03 -60.07 14.88
CA SER A 106 -5.52 -61.17 15.72
C SER A 106 -5.21 -60.99 17.21
N SER A 107 -4.39 -60.01 17.59
CA SER A 107 -3.96 -59.80 18.98
C SER A 107 -4.69 -58.63 19.64
N TYR A 108 -5.00 -58.78 20.92
CA TYR A 108 -5.39 -57.66 21.79
C TYR A 108 -4.13 -56.88 22.19
N ILE A 109 -4.26 -55.56 22.29
CA ILE A 109 -3.18 -54.64 22.65
C ILE A 109 -3.68 -53.67 23.72
N ASN A 110 -2.75 -53.19 24.55
CA ASN A 110 -3.11 -52.22 25.57
C ASN A 110 -3.28 -50.80 25.01
N ARG A 111 -3.98 -49.95 25.77
CA ARG A 111 -4.26 -48.55 25.39
C ARG A 111 -2.98 -47.76 25.10
N TRP A 112 -1.90 -47.99 25.86
CA TRP A 112 -0.60 -47.36 25.61
C TRP A 112 -0.03 -47.73 24.23
N GLN A 113 -0.03 -49.02 23.89
CA GLN A 113 0.40 -49.54 22.60
C GLN A 113 -0.48 -49.05 21.44
N ALA A 114 -1.76 -48.79 21.71
CA ALA A 114 -2.70 -48.25 20.73
C ALA A 114 -2.44 -46.77 20.45
N VAL A 115 -2.20 -45.95 21.49
CA VAL A 115 -2.04 -44.49 21.39
C VAL A 115 -0.65 -44.08 20.89
N LYS A 116 0.42 -44.80 21.27
CA LYS A 116 1.80 -44.48 20.85
C LYS A 116 1.97 -44.17 19.35
N PRO A 117 1.52 -45.03 18.40
CA PRO A 117 1.68 -44.75 16.97
C PRO A 117 0.87 -43.54 16.49
N VAL A 118 -0.26 -43.23 17.13
CA VAL A 118 -1.09 -42.06 16.81
C VAL A 118 -0.34 -40.77 17.16
N ILE A 119 0.30 -40.74 18.33
CA ILE A 119 1.13 -39.61 18.76
C ILE A 119 2.32 -39.43 17.81
N GLU A 120 2.99 -40.52 17.43
CA GLU A 120 4.10 -40.45 16.49
C GLU A 120 3.66 -39.93 15.11
N ALA A 121 2.49 -40.34 14.62
CA ALA A 121 1.93 -39.82 13.37
C ALA A 121 1.59 -38.33 13.50
N PHE A 122 0.95 -37.91 14.59
CA PHE A 122 0.64 -36.52 14.88
C PHE A 122 1.90 -35.62 14.89
N ILE A 123 2.99 -36.09 15.50
CA ILE A 123 4.27 -35.36 15.54
C ILE A 123 4.94 -35.31 14.15
N ARG A 124 4.79 -36.34 13.32
CA ARG A 124 5.37 -36.35 11.96
C ARG A 124 4.60 -35.50 10.97
N ASP A 125 3.27 -35.54 11.04
CA ASP A 125 2.40 -34.89 10.05
C ASP A 125 2.13 -33.41 10.37
N ARG A 126 2.51 -32.92 11.56
CA ARG A 126 2.40 -31.48 11.87
C ARG A 126 3.31 -30.67 10.94
N SER A 127 2.72 -29.92 10.02
CA SER A 127 3.38 -28.79 9.35
C SER A 127 3.41 -27.60 10.32
N ASN A 128 4.57 -26.98 10.48
CA ASN A 128 4.69 -25.71 11.22
C ASN A 128 4.13 -24.54 10.41
#